data_AF-A0A327J6S9-F1
#
_entry.id   AF-A0A327J6S9-F1
#
_cell.length_a   1.000
_cell.length_b   1.000
_cell.length_c   1.000
_cell.angle_alpha   90.00
_cell.angle_beta   90.00
_cell.angle_gamma   90.00
#
_symmetry.space_group_name_H-M   'P 1'
#
loop_
_entity.id
_entity.type
_entity.pdbx_description
1 polymer ?
#
loop_
_entity_poly.entity_id
_entity_poly.type
_entity_poly.pdbx_seq_one_letter_code
_entity_poly.pdbx_strand_id
1 'polypeptide(L)'
;MFGISSASKEDVLIVTEDYEVKGTVFNIGFSKKNRFLSDLLNKANKNFIAVKDCEVTYKNRQGETEKFDFLQLNMRYVVMIRPLKPEEKPDYVAPMEG
;
A
#
# COMPACT_ATOMS: atom_id res chain seq x y z
N MET A 1 17.29 3.59 -27.43
CA MET A 1 17.58 2.70 -26.28
C MET A 1 16.28 2.47 -25.54
N PHE A 2 15.77 1.24 -25.52
CA PHE A 2 14.59 0.88 -24.74
C PHE A 2 14.99 0.82 -23.26
N GLY A 3 14.57 1.81 -22.49
CA GLY A 3 14.77 1.81 -21.04
C GLY A 3 13.96 0.68 -20.44
N ILE A 4 14.63 -0.26 -19.77
CA ILE A 4 14.01 -1.31 -18.97
C ILE A 4 13.12 -0.59 -17.94
N SER A 5 11.79 -0.71 -18.06
CA SER A 5 10.87 -0.12 -17.09
C SER A 5 11.08 -0.82 -15.76
N SER A 6 11.81 -0.20 -14.83
CA SER A 6 11.99 -0.73 -13.48
C SER A 6 10.61 -0.78 -12.82
N ALA A 7 10.07 -1.98 -12.63
CA ALA A 7 8.84 -2.15 -11.87
C ALA A 7 9.14 -1.79 -10.40
N SER A 8 8.47 -0.77 -9.87
CA SER A 8 8.61 -0.38 -8.46
C SER A 8 7.43 -0.91 -7.67
N LYS A 9 7.69 -1.43 -6.47
CA LYS A 9 6.66 -1.81 -5.51
C LYS A 9 6.73 -0.88 -4.30
N GLU A 10 5.58 -0.59 -3.71
CA GLU A 10 5.48 0.22 -2.50
C GLU A 10 4.39 -0.34 -1.59
N ASP A 11 4.75 -0.50 -0.32
CA ASP A 11 3.83 -0.92 0.72
C ASP A 11 3.02 0.30 1.16
N VAL A 12 1.71 0.15 1.21
CA VAL A 12 0.79 1.27 1.43
C VAL A 12 -0.25 0.93 2.48
N LEU A 13 -0.73 1.99 3.13
CA LEU A 13 -1.99 2.01 3.84
C LEU A 13 -3.00 2.77 3.00
N ILE A 14 -4.11 2.12 2.69
CA ILE A 14 -5.27 2.71 2.01
C ILE A 14 -6.38 2.79 3.04
N VAL A 15 -6.93 3.98 3.24
CA VAL A 15 -8.02 4.24 4.17
C VAL A 15 -9.27 4.55 3.36
N THR A 16 -10.33 3.79 3.60
CA THR A 16 -11.69 4.08 3.14
C THR A 16 -12.54 4.52 4.33
N GLU A 17 -13.82 4.81 4.11
CA GLU A 17 -14.75 5.12 5.20
C GLU A 17 -14.93 3.89 6.11
N ASP A 18 -15.18 2.72 5.53
CA ASP A 18 -15.59 1.50 6.25
C ASP A 18 -14.44 0.59 6.71
N TYR A 19 -13.30 0.64 6.02
CA TYR A 19 -12.19 -0.28 6.26
C TYR A 19 -10.83 0.33 5.88
N GLU A 20 -9.78 -0.30 6.39
CA GLU A 20 -8.39 0.01 6.07
C GLU A 20 -7.75 -1.19 5.36
N VAL A 21 -6.92 -0.91 4.36
CA VAL A 21 -6.18 -1.95 3.62
C VAL A 21 -4.69 -1.66 3.72
N LYS A 22 -3.95 -2.60 4.31
CA LYS A 22 -2.49 -2.65 4.23
C LYS A 22 -2.11 -3.61 3.11
N GLY A 23 -1.16 -3.26 2.26
CA GLY A 23 -0.69 -4.18 1.22
C GLY A 23 0.30 -3.54 0.26
N THR A 24 0.64 -4.25 -0.80
CA THR A 24 1.64 -3.83 -1.78
C THR A 24 0.99 -3.38 -3.08
N VAL A 25 1.35 -2.19 -3.58
CA VAL A 25 0.96 -1.73 -4.92
C VAL A 25 2.17 -1.75 -5.85
N PHE A 26 1.97 -2.23 -7.08
CA PHE A 26 3.00 -2.32 -8.10
C PHE A 26 2.81 -1.24 -9.17
N ASN A 27 3.93 -0.65 -9.59
CA ASN A 27 4.00 0.28 -10.70
C ASN A 27 4.77 -0.33 -11.87
N ILE A 28 4.13 -0.36 -13.04
CA ILE A 28 4.77 -0.65 -14.30
C ILE A 28 4.82 0.68 -15.06
N GLY A 29 5.89 1.48 -14.89
CA GLY A 29 6.22 2.55 -15.83
C GLY A 29 6.37 4.01 -15.35
N PHE A 30 6.56 4.35 -14.06
CA PHE A 30 6.87 5.74 -13.66
C PHE A 30 8.26 5.96 -13.07
N SER A 31 8.79 7.14 -13.39
CA SER A 31 10.09 7.69 -13.00
C SER A 31 10.00 8.39 -11.64
N LYS A 32 10.86 7.94 -10.70
CA LYS A 32 11.08 8.42 -9.32
C LYS A 32 10.01 8.01 -8.29
N LYS A 33 10.46 7.30 -7.23
CA LYS A 33 9.65 6.77 -6.11
C LYS A 33 8.70 7.82 -5.50
N ASN A 34 9.16 9.04 -5.28
CA ASN A 34 8.40 10.09 -4.56
C ASN A 34 7.17 10.64 -5.31
N ARG A 35 6.94 10.25 -6.58
CA ARG A 35 5.77 10.69 -7.36
C ARG A 35 4.77 9.57 -7.64
N PHE A 36 5.05 8.35 -7.17
CA PHE A 36 4.26 7.18 -7.51
C PHE A 36 2.78 7.33 -7.15
N LEU A 37 2.46 7.66 -5.90
CA LEU A 37 1.08 7.79 -5.45
C LEU A 37 0.36 8.96 -6.14
N SER A 38 1.05 10.08 -6.34
CA SER A 38 0.51 11.21 -7.08
C SER A 38 0.19 10.85 -8.53
N ASP A 39 1.07 10.11 -9.20
CA ASP A 39 0.86 9.65 -10.58
C ASP A 39 -0.24 8.58 -10.67
N LEU A 40 -0.40 7.75 -9.64
CA LEU A 40 -1.47 6.75 -9.53
C LEU A 40 -2.84 7.43 -9.44
N LEU A 41 -2.96 8.46 -8.59
CA LEU A 41 -4.20 9.20 -8.36
C LEU A 41 -4.55 10.17 -9.51
N ASN A 42 -3.55 10.80 -10.13
CA ASN A 42 -3.77 11.81 -11.19
C ASN A 42 -4.11 11.21 -12.57
N LYS A 43 -4.00 9.90 -12.75
CA LYS A 43 -4.41 9.25 -14.00
C LYS A 43 -5.93 9.20 -14.08
N ALA A 44 -6.51 10.20 -14.74
CA ALA A 44 -7.94 10.37 -14.98
C ALA A 44 -8.70 9.12 -15.50
N ASN A 45 -7.99 8.14 -16.07
CA ASN A 45 -8.59 6.95 -16.69
C ASN A 45 -8.42 5.66 -15.86
N LYS A 46 -7.73 5.70 -14.71
CA LYS A 46 -7.68 4.56 -13.79
C LYS A 46 -8.70 4.81 -12.70
N ASN A 47 -9.69 3.93 -12.56
CA ASN A 47 -10.64 3.97 -11.46
C ASN A 47 -10.31 2.98 -10.36
N PHE A 48 -9.29 2.13 -10.57
CA PHE A 48 -8.98 1.01 -9.69
C PHE A 48 -7.49 0.92 -9.36
N ILE A 49 -7.18 0.50 -8.13
CA ILE A 49 -5.85 0.15 -7.64
C ILE A 49 -5.84 -1.35 -7.38
N ALA A 50 -4.82 -2.02 -7.91
CA ALA A 50 -4.52 -3.41 -7.57
C ALA A 50 -3.58 -3.45 -6.36
N VAL A 51 -3.98 -4.15 -5.31
CA VAL A 51 -3.21 -4.37 -4.10
C VAL A 51 -2.97 -5.87 -3.96
N LYS A 52 -1.75 -6.27 -3.63
CA LYS A 52 -1.38 -7.65 -3.33
C LYS A 52 -0.99 -7.82 -1.88
N ASP A 53 -1.01 -9.07 -1.41
CA ASP A 53 -0.57 -9.48 -0.07
C ASP A 53 -1.20 -8.58 1.00
N CYS A 54 -2.52 -8.43 0.91
CA CYS A 54 -3.25 -7.39 1.62
C CYS A 54 -3.99 -7.90 2.85
N GLU A 55 -4.03 -7.05 3.85
CA GLU A 55 -4.72 -7.22 5.11
C GLU A 55 -5.77 -6.11 5.22
N VAL A 56 -7.04 -6.49 5.34
CA VAL A 56 -8.19 -5.59 5.41
C VAL A 56 -8.72 -5.59 6.84
N THR A 57 -8.73 -4.43 7.48
CA THR A 57 -9.29 -4.24 8.82
C THR A 57 -10.60 -3.46 8.72
N TYR A 58 -11.71 -4.07 9.16
CA TYR A 58 -13.05 -3.49 9.10
C TYR A 58 -13.35 -2.65 10.33
N LYS A 59 -13.69 -1.37 10.15
CA LYS A 59 -14.00 -0.45 11.25
C LYS A 59 -15.35 -0.76 11.90
N ASN A 60 -16.32 -1.21 11.10
CA ASN A 60 -17.67 -1.54 11.55
C ASN A 60 -17.80 -2.92 12.21
N ARG A 61 -16.77 -3.77 12.16
CA ARG A 61 -16.76 -5.13 12.73
C ARG A 61 -15.77 -5.29 13.88
N GLN A 62 -15.67 -4.26 14.73
CA GLN A 62 -14.77 -4.26 15.90
C GLN A 62 -13.29 -4.53 15.54
N GLY A 63 -12.85 -4.14 14.34
CA GLY A 63 -11.48 -4.37 13.88
C GLY A 63 -11.20 -5.79 13.36
N GLU A 64 -12.24 -6.57 13.03
CA GLU A 64 -12.08 -7.84 12.31
C GLU A 64 -11.14 -7.65 11.11
N THR A 65 -10.23 -8.59 10.93
CA THR A 65 -9.18 -8.51 9.93
C THR A 65 -9.19 -9.73 9.02
N GLU A 66 -9.20 -9.50 7.71
CA GLU A 66 -9.20 -10.52 6.67
C GLU A 66 -7.96 -10.36 5.78
N LYS A 67 -7.41 -11.48 5.29
CA LYS A 67 -6.23 -11.49 4.43
C LYS A 67 -6.59 -11.97 3.03
N PHE A 68 -6.03 -11.30 2.03
CA PHE A 68 -6.27 -11.59 0.63
C PHE A 68 -4.97 -11.51 -0.16
N ASP A 69 -4.76 -12.44 -1.08
CA ASP A 69 -3.61 -12.43 -2.00
C ASP A 69 -3.71 -11.25 -2.99
N PHE A 70 -4.94 -10.86 -3.33
CA PHE A 70 -5.23 -9.81 -4.29
C PHE A 70 -6.53 -9.09 -3.98
N LEU A 71 -6.51 -7.77 -4.07
CA LEU A 71 -7.68 -6.91 -3.96
C LEU A 71 -7.65 -5.81 -5.04
N GLN A 72 -8.79 -5.57 -5.68
CA GLN A 72 -8.97 -4.45 -6.59
C GLN A 72 -9.88 -3.40 -5.93
N LEU A 73 -9.29 -2.27 -5.56
CA LEU A 73 -10.00 -1.17 -4.88
C LEU A 73 -10.40 -0.09 -5.87
N ASN A 74 -11.65 0.38 -5.78
CA ASN A 74 -12.09 1.54 -6.53
C ASN A 74 -11.61 2.83 -5.86
N MET A 75 -10.86 3.65 -6.59
CA MET A 75 -10.25 4.88 -6.07
C MET A 75 -11.25 5.94 -5.62
N ARG A 76 -12.50 5.87 -6.09
CA ARG A 76 -13.55 6.82 -5.66
C ARG A 76 -13.90 6.71 -4.18
N TYR A 77 -13.61 5.57 -3.54
CA TYR A 77 -13.89 5.33 -2.13
C TYR A 77 -12.64 5.45 -1.25
N VAL A 78 -11.51 5.82 -1.83
CA VAL A 78 -10.26 6.02 -1.09
C VAL A 78 -10.27 7.43 -0.52
N VAL A 79 -10.32 7.51 0.81
CA VAL A 79 -10.18 8.78 1.54
C VAL A 79 -8.71 9.19 1.58
N MET A 80 -7.80 8.23 1.75
CA MET A 80 -6.37 8.48 1.82
C MET A 80 -5.57 7.25 1.37
N ILE A 81 -4.45 7.50 0.69
CA ILE A 81 -3.40 6.49 0.46
C ILE A 81 -2.06 7.09 0.89
N ARG A 82 -1.27 6.31 1.63
CA ARG A 82 0.08 6.72 2.04
C ARG A 82 1.04 5.53 2.04
N PRO A 83 2.35 5.76 1.82
CA PRO A 83 3.33 4.71 2.03
C PRO A 83 3.34 4.30 3.50
N LEU A 84 3.55 3.01 3.75
CA LEU A 84 3.96 2.53 5.05
C LEU A 84 5.45 2.86 5.22
N LYS A 85 5.84 3.39 6.38
CA LYS A 85 7.25 3.45 6.72
C LYS A 85 7.76 2.00 6.78
N PRO A 86 8.99 1.70 6.31
CA PRO A 86 9.61 0.43 6.64
C PRO A 86 9.58 0.32 8.17
N GLU A 87 9.07 -0.78 8.71
CA GLU A 87 9.17 -1.03 10.14
C GLU A 87 10.64 -0.93 10.53
N GLU A 88 10.98 0.08 11.33
CA GLU A 88 12.25 0.08 12.07
C GLU A 88 12.16 -1.14 12.99
N LYS A 89 12.87 -2.21 12.65
CA LYS A 89 13.04 -3.34 13.57
C LYS A 89 13.54 -2.73 14.88
N PRO A 90 12.91 -3.02 16.03
CA PRO A 90 13.44 -2.54 17.29
C PRO A 90 14.88 -3.03 17.39
N ASP A 91 15.79 -2.09 17.66
CA ASP A 91 17.19 -2.41 17.85
C ASP A 91 17.29 -3.57 18.84
N TYR A 92 18.06 -4.60 18.46
CA TYR A 92 18.29 -5.77 19.28
C TYR A 92 18.70 -5.33 20.70
N VAL A 93 17.80 -5.50 21.67
CA VAL A 93 18.12 -5.27 23.08
C VAL A 93 18.89 -6.50 23.54
N ALA A 94 20.21 -6.37 23.65
CA ALA A 94 21.04 -7.41 24.21
C ALA A 94 20.50 -7.79 25.60
N PRO A 95 20.33 -9.08 25.91
CA PRO A 95 19.92 -9.50 27.25
C PRO A 95 20.97 -8.97 28.23
N MET A 96 20.52 -8.22 29.25
CA MET A 96 21.41 -7.78 30.33
C MET A 96 21.92 -9.04 31.03
N GLU A 97 23.22 -9.28 30.93
CA GLU A 97 23.87 -10.38 31.66
C GLU A 97 23.66 -10.14 33.16
N GLY A 98 23.13 -11.16 33.82
CA GLY A 98 22.87 -11.18 35.26
C GLY A 98 24.10 -11.51 36.09
#